data_AF-A0A1L9AZL7-F1
#
_entry.id   AF-A0A1L9AZL7-F1
#
_cell.length_a   1.000
_cell.length_b   1.000
_cell.length_c   1.000
_cell.angle_alpha   90.00
_cell.angle_beta   90.00
_cell.angle_gamma   90.00
#
_symmetry.space_group_name_H-M   'P 1'
#
loop_
_entity.id
_entity.type
_entity.pdbx_description
1 polymer ?
#
loop_
_entity_poly.entity_id
_entity_poly.type
_entity_poly.pdbx_seq_one_letter_code
_entity_poly.pdbx_strand_id
1 'polypeptide(L)'
;MNTKSKILLVGSAVLGVVFLTGFRGGHMGWGARNPERMKQMITWRLDDKLEDLKATDEQKRTIQGLKDSLFDEGQRVVEEQRDARKELVEQWDSAQPDARAVHALVDARVDAWRAFAHKVADAALEAHRVLTPEQRQQVSANAREHMDARH
;
A
#
# COMPACT_ATOMS: atom_id res chain seq x y z
N MET A 1 30.90 5.27 -6.10
CA MET A 1 29.69 5.03 -5.31
C MET A 1 28.50 5.24 -6.24
N ASN A 2 27.77 4.18 -6.60
CA ASN A 2 26.89 4.15 -7.78
C ASN A 2 25.44 4.50 -7.36
N THR A 3 24.91 5.60 -7.92
CA THR A 3 23.59 6.17 -7.66
C THR A 3 22.53 5.45 -8.48
N LYS A 4 21.68 4.63 -7.85
CA LYS A 4 20.44 4.11 -8.47
C LYS A 4 19.24 4.19 -7.50
N SER A 5 18.41 5.19 -7.76
CA SER A 5 16.95 5.24 -7.64
C SER A 5 16.28 4.88 -6.30
N LYS A 6 16.06 5.89 -5.46
CA LYS A 6 14.97 5.89 -4.46
C LYS A 6 13.85 6.80 -4.99
N ILE A 7 12.85 6.20 -5.66
CA ILE A 7 11.59 6.88 -5.95
C ILE A 7 10.84 6.99 -4.62
N LEU A 8 10.91 8.17 -4.00
CA LEU A 8 10.08 8.56 -2.86
C LEU A 8 8.75 9.07 -3.41
N LEU A 9 7.71 8.24 -3.33
CA LEU A 9 6.34 8.65 -3.58
C LEU A 9 5.85 9.40 -2.34
N VAL A 10 6.02 10.72 -2.36
CA VAL A 10 5.43 11.67 -1.41
C VAL A 10 3.92 11.72 -1.72
N GLY A 11 3.15 11.02 -0.91
CA GLY A 11 1.71 11.03 -0.92
C GLY A 11 1.19 10.04 0.10
N SER A 12 0.66 10.53 1.22
CA SER A 12 0.02 9.76 2.29
C SER A 12 0.97 9.02 3.26
N ALA A 13 1.52 9.74 4.23
CA ALA A 13 2.49 9.14 5.16
C ALA A 13 1.89 8.07 6.10
N VAL A 14 0.57 7.97 6.25
CA VAL A 14 -0.05 6.94 7.11
C VAL A 14 -0.52 5.72 6.30
N LEU A 15 -1.15 5.91 5.15
CA LEU A 15 -1.63 4.80 4.30
C LEU A 15 -0.58 4.34 3.28
N GLY A 16 0.09 5.27 2.61
CA GLY A 16 1.14 5.00 1.64
C GLY A 16 2.37 4.35 2.26
N VAL A 17 2.79 4.71 3.48
CA VAL A 17 3.91 4.04 4.14
C VAL A 17 3.53 2.61 4.54
N VAL A 18 2.33 2.35 5.05
CA VAL A 18 1.88 1.00 5.43
C VAL A 18 1.74 0.09 4.21
N PHE A 19 1.15 0.58 3.11
CA PHE A 19 0.99 -0.21 1.89
C PHE A 19 2.28 -0.29 1.04
N LEU A 20 3.15 0.73 1.00
CA LEU A 20 4.37 0.72 0.18
C LEU A 20 5.59 0.10 0.88
N THR A 21 5.66 0.13 2.22
CA THR A 21 6.74 -0.57 2.96
C THR A 21 6.39 -2.02 3.30
N GLY A 22 5.11 -2.39 3.34
CA GLY A 22 4.67 -3.79 3.49
C GLY A 22 4.97 -4.67 2.27
N PHE A 23 5.24 -4.08 1.10
CA PHE A 23 5.49 -4.80 -0.16
C PHE A 23 6.94 -4.81 -0.63
N ARG A 24 7.84 -4.08 0.03
CA ARG A 24 9.19 -3.83 -0.49
C ARG A 24 10.28 -4.37 0.45
N GLY A 25 10.58 -5.66 0.30
CA GLY A 25 11.85 -6.24 0.75
C GLY A 25 11.71 -7.46 1.66
N GLY A 26 11.80 -8.65 1.05
CA GLY A 26 12.66 -9.80 1.43
C GLY A 26 12.93 -10.25 2.87
N HIS A 27 12.39 -9.65 3.93
CA HIS A 27 12.75 -10.00 5.32
C HIS A 27 11.57 -10.11 6.31
N MET A 28 10.31 -10.01 5.86
CA MET A 28 9.15 -10.46 6.64
C MET A 28 8.77 -11.90 6.26
N GLY A 29 9.68 -12.83 6.57
CA GLY A 29 9.54 -14.27 6.33
C GLY A 29 8.47 -14.99 7.16
N TRP A 30 7.57 -14.29 7.85
CA TRP A 30 6.60 -14.91 8.77
C TRP A 30 5.20 -14.23 8.80
N GLY A 31 4.76 -13.57 7.70
CA GLY A 31 3.48 -12.83 7.71
C GLY A 31 2.60 -12.89 6.45
N ALA A 32 3.17 -13.17 5.27
CA ALA A 32 2.43 -13.09 4.00
C ALA A 32 1.38 -14.20 3.75
N ARG A 33 1.15 -15.10 4.72
CA ARG A 33 0.25 -16.25 4.57
C ARG A 33 -1.16 -16.06 5.14
N ASN A 34 -1.41 -15.04 5.97
CA ASN A 34 -2.74 -14.84 6.56
C ASN A 34 -3.21 -13.39 6.38
N PRO A 35 -4.13 -13.14 5.43
CA PRO A 35 -4.67 -11.81 5.18
C PRO A 35 -5.33 -11.19 6.42
N GLU A 36 -6.01 -11.98 7.25
CA GLU A 36 -6.63 -11.49 8.48
C GLU A 36 -5.61 -10.96 9.49
N ARG A 37 -4.48 -11.64 9.65
CA ARG A 37 -3.40 -11.15 10.52
C ARG A 37 -2.79 -9.85 9.99
N MET A 38 -2.69 -9.71 8.68
CA MET A 38 -2.25 -8.45 8.06
C MET A 38 -3.27 -7.33 8.32
N LYS A 39 -4.56 -7.60 8.14
CA LYS A 39 -5.63 -6.63 8.42
C LYS A 39 -5.59 -6.16 9.87
N GLN A 40 -5.48 -7.09 10.82
CA GLN A 40 -5.37 -6.79 12.25
C GLN A 40 -4.15 -5.92 12.56
N MET A 41 -3.00 -6.25 11.97
CA MET A 41 -1.77 -5.48 12.16
C MET A 41 -1.90 -4.05 11.63
N ILE A 42 -2.51 -3.87 10.45
CA ILE A 42 -2.76 -2.55 9.85
C ILE A 42 -3.74 -1.76 10.72
N THR A 43 -4.85 -2.38 11.13
CA THR A 43 -5.85 -1.77 12.02
C THR A 43 -5.20 -1.30 13.32
N TRP A 44 -4.42 -2.15 13.99
CA TRP A 44 -3.76 -1.79 15.25
C TRP A 44 -2.82 -0.59 15.08
N ARG A 45 -1.99 -0.57 14.02
CA ARG A 45 -1.09 0.57 13.75
C ARG A 45 -1.86 1.85 13.42
N LEU A 46 -2.97 1.73 12.71
CA LEU A 46 -3.79 2.86 12.35
C LEU A 46 -4.46 3.45 13.60
N ASP A 47 -5.04 2.59 14.43
CA ASP A 47 -5.73 3.01 15.65
C ASP A 47 -4.77 3.70 16.63
N ASP A 48 -3.58 3.13 16.84
CA ASP A 48 -2.51 3.75 17.64
C ASP A 48 -2.17 5.17 17.16
N LYS A 49 -2.03 5.37 15.84
CA LYS A 49 -1.74 6.69 15.27
C LYS A 49 -2.92 7.65 15.37
N LEU A 50 -4.14 7.17 15.23
CA LEU A 50 -5.35 7.99 15.41
C LEU A 50 -5.53 8.41 16.88
N GLU A 51 -5.12 7.57 17.82
CA GLU A 51 -5.06 7.91 19.25
C GLU A 51 -4.01 8.98 19.54
N ASP A 52 -2.79 8.83 19.01
CA ASP A 52 -1.73 9.85 19.10
C ASP A 52 -2.16 11.22 18.56
N LEU A 53 -2.96 11.23 17.49
CA LEU A 53 -3.53 12.43 16.87
C LEU A 53 -4.74 12.98 17.63
N LYS A 54 -5.18 12.31 18.69
CA LYS A 54 -6.41 12.61 19.43
C LYS A 54 -7.60 12.75 18.48
N ALA A 55 -7.68 11.86 17.49
CA ALA A 55 -8.75 11.89 16.49
C ALA A 55 -10.11 11.68 17.16
N THR A 56 -11.13 12.42 16.69
CA THR A 56 -12.51 12.24 17.15
C THR A 56 -13.04 10.89 16.69
N ASP A 57 -14.10 10.40 17.34
CA ASP A 57 -14.74 9.15 16.94
C ASP A 57 -15.22 9.17 15.47
N GLU A 58 -15.65 10.34 14.99
CA GLU A 58 -16.04 10.53 13.59
C GLU A 58 -14.84 10.41 12.64
N GLN A 59 -13.72 11.06 12.97
CA GLN A 59 -12.48 10.95 12.20
C GLN A 59 -11.97 9.50 12.18
N LYS A 60 -12.01 8.83 13.33
CA LYS A 60 -11.61 7.41 13.45
C LYS A 60 -12.45 6.52 12.56
N ARG A 61 -13.78 6.61 12.63
CA ARG A 61 -14.70 5.83 11.78
C ARG A 61 -14.45 6.07 10.30
N THR A 62 -14.29 7.33 9.89
CA THR A 62 -14.05 7.66 8.48
C THR A 62 -12.74 7.08 7.98
N ILE A 63 -11.64 7.26 8.74
CA ILE A 63 -10.32 6.78 8.33
C ILE A 63 -10.24 5.24 8.38
N GLN A 64 -10.89 4.59 9.33
CA GLN A 64 -11.02 3.13 9.37
C GLN A 64 -11.77 2.59 8.14
N GLY A 65 -12.85 3.26 7.73
CA GLY A 65 -13.60 2.92 6.51
C GLY A 65 -12.75 3.03 5.25
N LEU A 66 -11.94 4.11 5.13
CA LEU A 66 -10.97 4.25 4.04
C LEU A 66 -9.96 3.10 4.04
N LYS A 67 -9.44 2.73 5.21
CA LYS A 67 -8.53 1.59 5.37
C LYS A 67 -9.18 0.27 4.96
N ASP A 68 -10.44 0.03 5.31
CA ASP A 68 -11.13 -1.22 4.97
C ASP A 68 -11.31 -1.34 3.47
N SER A 69 -11.77 -0.27 2.81
CA SER A 69 -11.86 -0.24 1.35
C SER A 69 -10.51 -0.48 0.68
N LEU A 70 -9.44 0.19 1.13
CA LEU A 70 -8.11 -0.02 0.55
C LEU A 70 -7.56 -1.42 0.80
N PHE A 71 -7.86 -2.01 1.95
CA PHE A 71 -7.42 -3.37 2.27
C PHE A 71 -8.09 -4.39 1.36
N ASP A 72 -9.41 -4.30 1.18
CA ASP A 72 -10.18 -5.21 0.34
C ASP A 72 -9.76 -5.07 -1.14
N GLU A 73 -9.54 -3.84 -1.62
CA GLU A 73 -8.99 -3.60 -2.96
C GLU A 73 -7.56 -4.15 -3.11
N GLY A 74 -6.72 -3.95 -2.11
CA GLY A 74 -5.34 -4.45 -2.09
C GLY A 74 -5.28 -5.98 -2.11
N GLN A 75 -6.20 -6.66 -1.41
CA GLN A 75 -6.34 -8.12 -1.48
C GLN A 75 -6.62 -8.58 -2.90
N ARG A 76 -7.56 -7.95 -3.62
CA ARG A 76 -7.87 -8.29 -5.02
C ARG A 76 -6.64 -8.16 -5.91
N VAL A 77 -5.91 -7.05 -5.82
CA VAL A 77 -4.67 -6.83 -6.60
C VAL A 77 -3.63 -7.93 -6.32
N VAL A 78 -3.49 -8.36 -5.07
CA VAL A 78 -2.56 -9.44 -4.68
C VAL A 78 -3.02 -10.81 -5.17
N GLU A 79 -4.32 -11.11 -5.08
CA GLU A 79 -4.88 -12.37 -5.55
C GLU A 79 -4.69 -12.51 -7.06
N GLU A 80 -5.06 -11.49 -7.82
CA GLU A 80 -4.86 -11.50 -9.26
C GLU A 80 -3.36 -11.65 -9.61
N GLN A 81 -2.45 -11.05 -8.83
CA GLN A 81 -1.00 -11.19 -9.03
C GLN A 81 -0.52 -12.64 -8.87
N ARG A 82 -1.16 -13.44 -8.00
CA ARG A 82 -0.83 -14.86 -7.85
C ARG A 82 -1.20 -15.63 -9.11
N ASP A 83 -2.31 -15.31 -9.75
CA ASP A 83 -2.74 -15.98 -10.97
C ASP A 83 -1.86 -15.61 -12.16
N ALA A 84 -1.50 -14.34 -12.33
CA ALA A 84 -0.53 -13.96 -13.36
C ALA A 84 0.86 -14.60 -13.15
N ARG A 85 1.28 -14.83 -11.90
CA ARG A 85 2.55 -15.54 -11.65
C ARG A 85 2.49 -17.00 -12.13
N LYS A 86 1.34 -17.67 -11.98
CA LYS A 86 1.16 -19.04 -12.50
C LYS A 86 1.22 -19.02 -14.03
N GLU A 87 0.49 -18.10 -14.66
CA GLU A 87 0.45 -17.98 -16.12
C GLU A 87 1.82 -17.62 -16.70
N LEU A 88 2.61 -16.75 -16.05
CA LEU A 88 3.98 -16.47 -16.47
C LEU A 88 4.90 -17.69 -16.36
N VAL A 89 4.72 -18.54 -15.35
CA VAL A 89 5.47 -19.80 -15.22
C VAL A 89 5.05 -20.78 -16.31
N GLU A 90 3.75 -20.88 -16.61
CA GLU A 90 3.26 -21.71 -17.72
C GLU A 90 3.80 -21.25 -19.08
N GLN A 91 3.84 -19.94 -19.33
CA GLN A 91 4.45 -19.37 -20.54
C GLN A 91 5.95 -19.66 -20.59
N TRP A 92 6.65 -19.59 -19.46
CA TRP A 92 8.07 -19.90 -19.36
C TRP A 92 8.38 -21.37 -19.66
N ASP A 93 7.55 -22.29 -19.18
CA ASP A 93 7.71 -23.74 -19.37
C ASP A 93 7.23 -24.22 -20.76
N SER A 94 6.54 -23.37 -21.51
CA SER A 94 6.06 -23.68 -22.86
C SER A 94 7.20 -23.78 -23.89
N ALA A 95 7.12 -24.77 -24.78
CA ALA A 95 8.01 -24.87 -25.95
C ALA A 95 7.77 -23.75 -26.98
N GLN A 96 6.61 -23.08 -26.93
CA GLN A 96 6.24 -21.96 -27.79
C GLN A 96 5.53 -20.90 -26.92
N PRO A 97 6.28 -20.04 -26.22
CA PRO A 97 5.68 -18.97 -25.41
C PRO A 97 4.92 -17.97 -26.28
N ASP A 98 3.76 -17.54 -25.82
CA ASP A 98 2.98 -16.48 -26.47
C ASP A 98 3.41 -15.10 -25.93
N ALA A 99 4.24 -14.40 -26.72
CA ALA A 99 4.71 -13.06 -26.38
C ALA A 99 3.56 -12.06 -26.17
N ARG A 100 2.46 -12.17 -26.94
CA ARG A 100 1.31 -11.26 -26.80
C ARG A 100 0.58 -11.50 -25.49
N ALA A 101 0.41 -12.76 -25.08
CA ALA A 101 -0.18 -13.11 -23.79
C ALA A 101 0.68 -12.57 -22.63
N VAL A 102 2.01 -12.72 -22.71
CA VAL A 102 2.93 -12.19 -21.69
C VAL A 102 2.85 -10.67 -21.58
N HIS A 103 2.82 -9.94 -22.70
CA HIS A 103 2.65 -8.48 -22.67
C HIS A 103 1.29 -8.07 -22.09
N ALA A 104 0.22 -8.74 -22.47
CA ALA A 104 -1.12 -8.48 -21.92
C ALA A 104 -1.16 -8.69 -20.40
N LEU A 105 -0.47 -9.71 -19.89
CA LEU A 105 -0.33 -9.93 -18.45
C LEU A 105 0.38 -8.78 -17.75
N VAL A 106 1.47 -8.28 -18.34
CA VAL A 106 2.21 -7.14 -17.79
C VAL A 106 1.34 -5.88 -17.76
N ASP A 107 0.66 -5.58 -18.86
CA ASP A 107 -0.21 -4.41 -18.99
C ASP A 107 -1.34 -4.43 -17.95
N ALA A 108 -2.01 -5.58 -17.80
CA ALA A 108 -3.03 -5.77 -16.79
C ALA A 108 -2.50 -5.51 -15.36
N ARG A 109 -1.25 -5.87 -15.07
CA ARG A 109 -0.64 -5.57 -13.75
C ARG A 109 -0.33 -4.11 -13.56
N VAL A 110 0.22 -3.46 -14.58
CA VAL A 110 0.50 -2.03 -14.52
C VAL A 110 -0.80 -1.26 -14.29
N ASP A 111 -1.87 -1.63 -15.00
CA ASP A 111 -3.16 -0.96 -14.88
C ASP A 111 -3.84 -1.21 -13.53
N ALA A 112 -3.81 -2.45 -13.02
CA ALA A 112 -4.33 -2.77 -11.68
C ALA A 112 -3.59 -2.00 -10.59
N TRP A 113 -2.25 -1.95 -10.64
CA TRP A 113 -1.44 -1.18 -9.70
C TRP A 113 -1.67 0.33 -9.83
N ARG A 114 -1.80 0.85 -11.05
CA ARG A 114 -2.10 2.26 -11.30
C ARG A 114 -3.46 2.64 -10.68
N ALA A 115 -4.49 1.85 -10.94
CA ALA A 115 -5.82 2.07 -10.40
C ALA A 115 -5.82 2.03 -8.86
N PHE A 116 -5.13 1.06 -8.27
CA PHE A 116 -4.98 0.97 -6.82
C PHE A 116 -4.23 2.18 -6.24
N ALA A 117 -3.14 2.61 -6.87
CA ALA A 117 -2.37 3.77 -6.43
C ALA A 117 -3.21 5.07 -6.45
N HIS A 118 -4.07 5.26 -7.45
CA HIS A 118 -5.02 6.38 -7.47
C HIS A 118 -5.99 6.32 -6.29
N LYS A 119 -6.57 5.15 -5.99
CA LYS A 119 -7.46 4.99 -4.82
C LYS A 119 -6.75 5.32 -3.50
N VAL A 120 -5.49 4.91 -3.34
CA VAL A 120 -4.68 5.27 -2.16
C VAL A 120 -4.49 6.78 -2.07
N ALA A 121 -4.19 7.44 -3.20
CA ALA A 121 -4.03 8.89 -3.24
C ALA A 121 -5.34 9.61 -2.88
N ASP A 122 -6.48 9.14 -3.39
CA ASP A 122 -7.80 9.71 -3.09
C ASP A 122 -8.17 9.54 -1.61
N ALA A 123 -7.94 8.35 -1.05
CA ALA A 123 -8.15 8.08 0.37
C ALA A 123 -7.26 8.97 1.26
N ALA A 124 -6.05 9.27 0.82
CA ALA A 124 -5.17 10.18 1.54
C ALA A 124 -5.64 11.63 1.51
N LEU A 125 -6.15 12.08 0.37
CA LEU A 125 -6.76 13.40 0.24
C LEU A 125 -8.01 13.49 1.12
N GLU A 126 -8.79 12.41 1.21
CA GLU A 126 -9.94 12.35 2.11
C GLU A 126 -9.54 12.39 3.58
N ALA A 127 -8.56 11.58 3.98
CA ALA A 127 -7.98 11.64 5.32
C ALA A 127 -7.46 13.05 5.64
N HIS A 128 -6.82 13.73 4.69
CA HIS A 128 -6.38 15.11 4.85
C HIS A 128 -7.55 16.08 5.09
N ARG A 129 -8.68 15.91 4.40
CA ARG A 129 -9.87 16.78 4.55
C ARG A 129 -10.48 16.66 5.94
N VAL A 130 -10.57 15.45 6.48
CA VAL A 130 -11.24 15.21 7.78
C VAL A 130 -10.38 15.57 8.99
N LEU A 131 -9.06 15.57 8.84
CA LEU A 131 -8.14 15.98 9.91
C LEU A 131 -8.10 17.51 10.07
N THR A 132 -7.88 17.98 11.30
CA THR A 132 -7.67 19.41 11.57
C THR A 132 -6.30 19.87 11.06
N PRO A 133 -6.07 21.19 10.89
CA PRO A 133 -4.75 21.72 10.54
C PRO A 133 -3.62 21.22 11.47
N GLU A 134 -3.88 21.16 12.77
CA GLU A 134 -2.91 20.73 13.80
C GLU A 134 -2.59 19.25 13.65
N GLN A 135 -3.62 18.41 13.48
CA GLN A 135 -3.44 16.97 13.24
C GLN A 135 -2.65 16.71 11.95
N ARG A 136 -2.91 17.47 10.88
CA ARG A 136 -2.13 17.37 9.64
C ARG A 136 -0.66 17.73 9.82
N GLN A 137 -0.37 18.75 10.63
CA GLN A 137 1.01 19.10 10.97
C GLN A 137 1.70 17.96 11.70
N GLN A 138 1.05 17.35 12.70
CA GLN A 138 1.59 16.20 13.43
C GLN A 138 1.84 15.00 12.51
N VAL A 139 0.91 14.69 11.60
CA VAL A 139 1.12 13.66 10.57
C VAL A 139 2.36 13.95 9.72
N SER A 140 2.53 15.19 9.27
CA SER A 140 3.67 15.57 8.44
C SER A 140 5.01 15.58 9.19
N ALA A 141 5.00 15.88 10.50
CA ALA A 141 6.20 15.84 11.35
C ALA A 141 6.67 14.38 11.53
N ASN A 142 5.75 13.49 11.90
CA ASN A 142 6.03 12.05 12.02
C ASN A 142 6.55 11.46 10.70
N ALA A 143 5.99 11.91 9.56
CA ALA A 143 6.45 11.48 8.24
C ALA A 143 7.91 11.84 7.97
N ARG A 144 8.31 13.08 8.29
CA ARG A 144 9.68 13.58 8.10
C ARG A 144 10.67 12.84 8.99
N GLU A 145 10.33 12.64 10.26
CA GLU A 145 11.17 11.90 11.20
C GLU A 145 11.49 10.48 10.68
N HIS A 146 10.50 9.78 10.13
CA HIS A 146 10.71 8.47 9.51
C HIS A 146 11.49 8.49 8.19
N MET A 147 11.49 9.61 7.46
CA MET A 147 12.32 9.80 6.27
C MET A 147 13.79 9.97 6.66
N ASP A 148 14.05 10.75 7.70
CA ASP A 148 15.40 11.10 8.15
C ASP A 148 16.07 9.94 8.90
N ALA A 149 15.32 9.14 9.66
CA ALA A 149 15.83 7.97 10.40
C ALA A 149 16.31 6.79 9.52
N ARG A 150 16.17 6.88 8.18
CA ARG A 150 16.61 5.84 7.22
C ARG A 150 17.90 6.22 6.45
N HIS A 151 18.60 7.26 6.91
CA HIS A 151 19.92 7.68 6.44
C HIS A 151 21.00 7.31 7.46
#